data_AF-A0A915XM49-F1
#
_entry.id   AF-A0A915XM49-F1
#
_cell.length_a   1.000
_cell.length_b   1.000
_cell.length_c   1.000
_cell.angle_alpha   90.00
_cell.angle_beta   90.00
_cell.angle_gamma   90.00
#
_symmetry.space_group_name_H-M   'P 1'
#
loop_
_entity.id
_entity.type
_entity.pdbx_description
1 polymer ?
#
loop_
_entity_poly.entity_id
_entity_poly.type
_entity_poly.pdbx_seq_one_letter_code
_entity_poly.pdbx_strand_id
1 'polypeptide(L)'
;MMGPLGGLLALNPDVPLASLNLTDAQREQVRTILQGRRDEGRALMERARGAMEAMQKATAGTAIDEAAAIERGQALGAVIGEAAVLRARLRNEVLAILTPEQQAEARAMAADRMERQRKGFERMPPPPRPRPDGVPF
;
A
#
# COMPACT_ATOMS: atom_id res chain seq x y z
N MET A 1 6.82 -10.77 -8.12
CA MET A 1 5.50 -10.22 -7.77
C MET A 1 5.64 -9.49 -6.43
N MET A 2 5.29 -8.21 -6.34
CA MET A 2 5.15 -7.53 -5.05
C MET A 2 3.81 -7.96 -4.44
N GLY A 3 3.83 -8.55 -3.25
CA GLY A 3 2.62 -8.97 -2.53
C GLY A 3 1.73 -7.78 -2.11
N PRO A 4 0.54 -8.03 -1.56
CA PRO A 4 -0.43 -6.98 -1.20
C PRO A 4 0.14 -5.93 -0.23
N LEU A 5 1.07 -6.32 0.64
CA LEU A 5 1.78 -5.40 1.54
C LEU A 5 2.78 -4.51 0.82
N GLY A 6 3.34 -4.95 -0.32
CA GLY A 6 4.24 -4.13 -1.13
C GLY A 6 3.53 -2.91 -1.74
N GLY A 7 2.24 -3.05 -2.09
CA GLY A 7 1.40 -1.92 -2.51
C GLY A 7 1.11 -0.93 -1.38
N LEU A 8 1.00 -1.42 -0.13
CA LEU A 8 0.79 -0.57 1.06
C LEU A 8 2.04 0.22 1.46
N LEU A 9 3.22 -0.19 1.02
CA LEU A 9 4.47 0.47 1.40
C LEU A 9 5.08 1.29 0.25
N ALA A 10 4.50 1.22 -0.95
CA ALA A 10 4.93 2.02 -2.09
C ALA A 10 4.62 3.52 -1.89
N LEU A 11 5.54 4.40 -2.32
CA LEU A 11 5.39 5.87 -2.27
C LEU A 11 4.52 6.45 -3.39
N ASN A 12 3.53 5.71 -3.87
CA ASN A 12 2.65 6.22 -4.90
C ASN A 12 1.48 6.97 -4.24
N PRO A 13 1.26 8.25 -4.58
CA PRO A 13 0.02 8.92 -4.19
C PRO A 13 -1.13 8.19 -4.90
N ASP A 14 -2.25 7.97 -4.20
CA ASP A 14 -3.43 7.28 -4.74
C ASP A 14 -4.21 8.15 -5.77
N VAL A 15 -3.49 8.86 -6.63
CA VAL A 15 -3.99 9.75 -7.68
C VAL A 15 -3.57 9.19 -9.05
N PRO A 16 -4.48 9.06 -10.02
CA PRO A 16 -4.17 8.50 -11.34
C PRO A 16 -3.50 9.53 -12.24
N LEU A 17 -2.28 9.94 -11.88
CA LEU A 17 -1.57 11.05 -12.53
C LEU A 17 -1.32 10.84 -14.03
N ALA A 18 -1.13 9.59 -14.46
CA ALA A 18 -0.96 9.24 -15.86
C ALA A 18 -2.24 9.40 -16.71
N SER A 19 -3.40 9.39 -16.06
CA SER A 19 -4.70 9.57 -16.71
C SER A 19 -5.19 11.01 -16.64
N LEU A 20 -4.52 11.87 -15.85
CA LEU A 20 -4.80 13.30 -15.80
C LEU A 20 -3.98 13.99 -16.90
N ASN A 21 -4.60 14.87 -17.67
CA ASN A 21 -3.93 15.72 -18.64
C ASN A 21 -3.10 16.81 -17.91
N LEU A 22 -2.01 16.41 -17.25
CA LEU A 22 -1.14 17.32 -16.52
C LEU A 22 -0.37 18.22 -17.49
N THR A 23 -0.05 19.44 -17.06
CA THR A 23 0.93 20.29 -17.75
C THR A 23 2.36 19.84 -17.41
N ASP A 24 3.35 20.30 -18.17
CA ASP A 24 4.76 20.02 -17.85
C ASP A 24 5.18 20.61 -16.50
N ALA A 25 4.67 21.81 -16.18
CA ALA A 25 4.91 22.44 -14.88
C ALA A 25 4.32 21.61 -13.73
N GLN A 26 3.09 21.09 -13.89
CA GLN A 26 2.47 20.21 -12.89
C GLN A 26 3.26 18.90 -12.74
N ARG A 27 3.69 18.27 -13.85
CA ARG A 27 4.52 17.06 -13.82
C ARG A 27 5.81 17.29 -13.03
N GLU A 28 6.46 18.42 -13.21
CA GLU A 28 7.71 18.73 -12.50
C GLU A 28 7.49 18.98 -11.00
N GLN A 29 6.39 19.65 -10.64
CA GLN A 29 6.01 19.82 -9.24
C GLN A 29 5.71 18.48 -8.56
N VAL A 30 4.98 17.56 -9.23
CA VAL A 30 4.77 16.20 -8.72
C VAL A 30 6.11 15.50 -8.47
N ARG A 31 7.03 15.54 -9.44
CA ARG A 31 8.35 14.90 -9.27
C ARG A 31 9.10 15.46 -8.07
N THR A 32 9.10 16.78 -7.91
CA THR A 32 9.75 17.45 -6.78
C THR A 32 9.17 16.99 -5.45
N ILE A 33 7.83 16.95 -5.33
CA ILE A 33 7.12 16.46 -4.15
C ILE A 33 7.53 15.01 -3.81
N LEU A 34 7.52 14.12 -4.82
CA LEU A 34 7.87 12.70 -4.62
C LEU A 34 9.35 12.51 -4.27
N GLN A 35 10.25 13.26 -4.91
CA GLN A 35 11.67 13.22 -4.61
C GLN A 35 11.96 13.69 -3.18
N GLY A 36 11.26 14.73 -2.70
CA GLY A 36 11.40 15.25 -1.35
C GLY A 36 10.96 14.30 -0.23
N ARG A 37 10.24 13.22 -0.55
CA ARG A 37 9.83 12.16 0.40
C ARG A 37 10.50 10.81 0.14
N ARG A 38 11.40 10.74 -0.85
CA ARG A 38 11.97 9.47 -1.31
C ARG A 38 12.73 8.72 -0.21
N ASP A 39 13.53 9.43 0.57
CA ASP A 39 14.34 8.82 1.61
C ASP A 39 13.51 8.40 2.83
N GLU A 40 12.48 9.18 3.19
CA GLU A 40 11.50 8.81 4.22
C GLU A 40 10.79 7.50 3.84
N GLY A 41 10.34 7.38 2.59
CA GLY A 41 9.72 6.15 2.10
C GLY A 41 10.66 4.97 2.00
N ARG A 42 11.92 5.18 1.59
CA ARG A 42 12.95 4.13 1.62
C ARG A 42 13.15 3.61 3.04
N ALA A 43 13.27 4.50 4.02
CA ALA A 43 13.42 4.11 5.42
C ALA A 43 12.22 3.29 5.94
N LEU A 44 11.00 3.66 5.55
CA LEU A 44 9.79 2.87 5.84
C LEU A 44 9.85 1.48 5.20
N MET A 45 10.23 1.39 3.93
CA MET A 45 10.38 0.11 3.21
C MET A 45 11.41 -0.82 3.87
N GLU A 46 12.58 -0.30 4.24
CA GLU A 46 13.62 -1.10 4.88
C GLU A 46 13.17 -1.60 6.26
N ARG A 47 12.50 -0.77 7.07
CA ARG A 47 11.93 -1.20 8.35
C ARG A 47 10.86 -2.28 8.17
N ALA A 48 9.97 -2.13 7.19
CA ALA A 48 8.96 -3.14 6.91
C ALA A 48 9.58 -4.47 6.47
N ARG A 49 10.60 -4.44 5.60
CA ARG A 49 11.32 -5.65 5.19
C ARG A 49 11.97 -6.35 6.37
N GLY A 50 12.72 -5.61 7.20
CA GLY A 50 13.34 -6.17 8.39
C GLY A 50 12.32 -6.79 9.36
N ALA A 51 11.17 -6.14 9.58
CA ALA A 51 10.09 -6.68 10.41
C ALA A 51 9.48 -7.96 9.82
N MET A 52 9.23 -7.99 8.50
CA MET A 52 8.73 -9.18 7.81
C MET A 52 9.70 -10.36 7.86
N GLU A 53 11.00 -10.12 7.62
CA GLU A 53 12.04 -11.14 7.68
C GLU A 53 12.19 -11.71 9.10
N ALA A 54 12.19 -10.84 10.11
CA ALA A 54 12.27 -11.26 11.51
C ALA A 54 11.01 -12.05 11.94
N MET A 55 9.83 -11.63 11.49
CA MET A 55 8.59 -12.35 11.73
C MET A 55 8.62 -13.74 11.07
N GLN A 56 9.04 -13.83 9.80
CA GLN A 56 9.19 -15.11 9.09
C GLN A 56 10.14 -16.04 9.84
N LYS A 57 11.28 -15.52 10.32
CA LYS A 57 12.24 -16.29 11.11
C LYS A 57 11.66 -16.81 12.43
N ALA A 58 10.89 -15.99 13.14
CA ALA A 58 10.24 -16.38 14.41
C ALA A 58 9.17 -17.48 14.21
N THR A 59 8.56 -17.53 13.02
CA THR A 59 7.57 -18.55 12.65
C THR A 59 8.14 -19.73 11.88
N ALA A 60 9.44 -19.75 11.58
CA ALA A 60 10.05 -20.78 10.77
C ALA A 60 10.42 -22.02 11.62
N GLY A 61 10.20 -23.21 11.06
CA GLY A 61 10.56 -24.48 11.70
C GLY A 61 9.42 -25.10 12.51
N THR A 62 9.73 -26.13 13.29
CA THR A 62 8.74 -26.90 14.08
C THR A 62 8.46 -26.30 15.46
N ALA A 63 9.28 -25.35 15.92
CA ALA A 63 9.09 -24.63 17.17
C ALA A 63 8.94 -23.13 16.85
N ILE A 64 7.78 -22.57 17.20
CA ILE A 64 7.44 -21.17 16.94
C ILE A 64 7.87 -20.32 18.14
N ASP A 65 8.52 -19.18 17.88
CA ASP A 65 8.70 -18.12 18.87
C ASP A 65 7.52 -17.14 18.75
N GLU A 66 6.41 -17.47 19.42
CA GLU A 66 5.16 -16.70 19.32
C GLU A 66 5.32 -15.25 19.80
N ALA A 67 6.08 -15.05 20.87
CA ALA A 67 6.32 -13.71 21.42
C ALA A 67 7.07 -12.83 20.41
N ALA A 68 8.14 -13.35 19.81
CA ALA A 68 8.87 -12.63 18.77
C ALA A 68 7.99 -12.40 17.52
N ALA A 69 7.19 -13.38 17.10
CA ALA A 69 6.31 -13.23 15.95
C ALA A 69 5.27 -12.11 16.16
N ILE A 70 4.64 -12.04 17.33
CA ILE A 70 3.68 -10.98 17.69
C ILE A 70 4.37 -9.62 17.73
N GLU A 71 5.54 -9.50 18.38
CA GLU A 71 6.30 -8.24 18.45
C GLU A 71 6.64 -7.71 17.04
N ARG A 72 7.16 -8.57 16.16
CA ARG A 72 7.51 -8.18 14.79
C ARG A 72 6.28 -7.85 13.94
N GLY A 73 5.17 -8.55 14.15
CA GLY A 73 3.89 -8.22 13.53
C GLY A 73 3.38 -6.82 13.92
N GLN A 74 3.48 -6.45 15.21
CA GLN A 74 3.13 -5.12 15.68
C GLN A 74 4.03 -4.03 15.08
N ALA A 75 5.34 -4.27 15.01
CA ALA A 75 6.29 -3.36 14.39
C ALA A 75 5.96 -3.14 12.89
N LEU A 76 5.61 -4.21 12.16
CA LEU A 76 5.18 -4.10 10.77
C LEU A 76 3.89 -3.28 10.63
N GLY A 77 2.91 -3.50 11.51
CA GLY A 77 1.66 -2.74 11.55
C GLY A 77 1.90 -1.24 11.76
N ALA A 78 2.81 -0.86 12.66
CA ALA A 78 3.19 0.53 12.88
C ALA A 78 3.78 1.18 11.61
N VAL A 79 4.69 0.48 10.93
CA VAL A 79 5.30 0.95 9.67
C VAL A 79 4.25 1.15 8.57
N ILE A 80 3.28 0.23 8.45
CA ILE A 80 2.16 0.36 7.50
C ILE A 80 1.34 1.62 7.80
N GLY A 81 1.06 1.89 9.08
CA GLY A 81 0.35 3.11 9.52
C GLY A 81 1.10 4.38 9.13
N GLU A 82 2.41 4.44 9.39
CA GLU A 82 3.26 5.57 8.99
C GLU A 82 3.27 5.76 7.46
N ALA A 83 3.40 4.68 6.69
CA ALA A 83 3.36 4.73 5.23
C ALA A 83 2.00 5.20 4.68
N ALA A 84 0.89 4.86 5.35
CA ALA A 84 -0.44 5.38 5.00
C ALA A 84 -0.54 6.90 5.21
N VAL A 85 0.00 7.41 6.32
CA VAL A 85 0.05 8.85 6.59
C VAL A 85 0.91 9.58 5.56
N LEU A 86 2.08 9.04 5.23
CA LEU A 86 2.96 9.63 4.22
C LEU A 86 2.28 9.71 2.84
N ARG A 87 1.62 8.62 2.41
CA ARG A 87 0.84 8.61 1.16
C ARG A 87 -0.32 9.62 1.18
N ALA A 88 -1.02 9.75 2.30
CA ALA A 88 -2.10 10.74 2.43
C ALA A 88 -1.58 12.18 2.31
N ARG A 89 -0.40 12.48 2.89
CA ARG A 89 0.26 13.79 2.74
C ARG A 89 0.65 14.04 1.28
N LEU A 90 1.33 13.09 0.65
CA LEU A 90 1.70 13.17 -0.77
C LEU A 90 0.48 13.39 -1.66
N ARG A 91 -0.61 12.65 -1.42
CA ARG A 91 -1.87 12.83 -2.15
C ARG A 91 -2.40 14.26 -2.00
N ASN A 92 -2.42 14.82 -0.80
CA ASN A 92 -2.93 16.16 -0.57
C ASN A 92 -2.03 17.23 -1.23
N GLU A 93 -0.71 17.11 -1.12
CA GLU A 93 0.25 18.00 -1.79
C GLU A 93 0.07 17.95 -3.32
N VAL A 94 -0.11 16.75 -3.89
CA VAL A 94 -0.35 16.57 -5.31
C VAL A 94 -1.71 17.13 -5.73
N LEU A 95 -2.79 16.90 -4.99
CA LEU A 95 -4.11 17.47 -5.32
C LEU A 95 -4.09 19.01 -5.34
N ALA A 96 -3.27 19.64 -4.50
CA ALA A 96 -3.17 21.10 -4.43
C ALA A 96 -2.56 21.74 -5.70
N ILE A 97 -1.82 20.99 -6.51
CA ILE A 97 -1.27 21.50 -7.79
C ILE A 97 -2.25 21.35 -8.95
N LEU A 98 -3.32 20.57 -8.76
CA LEU A 98 -4.29 20.25 -9.81
C LEU A 98 -5.36 21.32 -9.89
N THR A 99 -5.82 21.56 -11.12
CA THR A 99 -7.02 22.38 -11.38
C THR A 99 -8.26 21.73 -10.76
N PRO A 100 -9.33 22.51 -10.46
CA PRO A 100 -10.59 21.95 -9.96
C PRO A 100 -11.15 20.83 -10.84
N GLU A 101 -11.04 20.96 -12.15
CA GLU A 101 -11.50 19.99 -13.13
C GLU A 101 -10.71 18.69 -13.04
N GLN A 102 -9.37 18.76 -12.98
CA GLN A 102 -8.50 17.59 -12.79
C GLN A 102 -8.74 16.91 -11.44
N GLN A 103 -9.04 17.67 -10.38
CA GLN A 103 -9.39 17.10 -9.08
C GLN A 103 -10.72 16.33 -9.13
N ALA A 104 -11.72 16.86 -9.83
CA ALA A 104 -13.00 16.17 -10.03
C ALA A 104 -12.80 14.85 -10.81
N GLU A 105 -12.00 14.90 -11.87
CA GLU A 105 -11.64 13.72 -12.68
C GLU A 105 -10.91 12.65 -11.84
N ALA A 106 -9.93 13.07 -11.03
CA ALA A 106 -9.21 12.18 -10.14
C ALA A 106 -10.14 11.46 -9.15
N ARG A 107 -11.13 12.16 -8.59
CA ARG A 107 -12.13 11.59 -7.67
C ARG A 107 -13.05 10.59 -8.37
N ALA A 108 -13.52 10.92 -9.58
CA ALA A 108 -14.35 10.01 -10.37
C ALA A 108 -13.61 8.70 -10.69
N MET A 109 -12.36 8.81 -11.14
CA MET A 109 -11.51 7.65 -11.39
C MET A 109 -11.22 6.82 -10.13
N ALA A 110 -11.07 7.47 -8.98
CA ALA A 110 -10.88 6.76 -7.71
C ALA A 110 -12.13 5.96 -7.31
N ALA A 111 -13.33 6.55 -7.46
CA ALA A 111 -14.60 5.88 -7.20
C ALA A 111 -14.80 4.66 -8.11
N ASP A 112 -14.54 4.81 -9.41
CA ASP A 112 -14.63 3.70 -10.37
C ASP A 112 -13.61 2.58 -10.08
N ARG A 113 -12.39 2.91 -9.65
CA ARG A 113 -11.43 1.90 -9.18
C ARG A 113 -11.94 1.15 -7.96
N MET A 114 -12.52 1.84 -6.98
CA MET A 114 -13.10 1.19 -5.79
C MET A 114 -14.25 0.27 -6.15
N GLU A 115 -15.14 0.69 -7.05
CA GLU A 115 -16.25 -0.14 -7.51
C GLU A 115 -15.78 -1.39 -8.23
N ARG A 116 -14.77 -1.27 -9.12
CA ARG A 116 -14.17 -2.42 -9.80
C ARG A 116 -13.52 -3.38 -8.82
N GLN A 117 -12.84 -2.85 -7.80
CA GLN A 117 -12.23 -3.67 -6.75
C GLN A 117 -13.30 -4.43 -5.95
N ARG A 118 -14.41 -3.76 -5.58
CA ARG A 118 -15.55 -4.37 -4.91
C ARG A 118 -16.15 -5.50 -5.73
N LYS A 119 -16.44 -5.25 -7.02
CA LYS A 119 -16.95 -6.27 -7.95
C LYS A 119 -15.97 -7.43 -8.14
N GLY A 120 -14.66 -7.16 -8.13
CA GLY A 120 -13.62 -8.18 -8.17
C GLY A 120 -13.66 -9.11 -6.94
N PHE A 121 -13.83 -8.53 -5.75
CA PHE A 121 -14.03 -9.27 -4.51
C PHE A 121 -15.31 -10.10 -4.52
N GLU A 122 -16.43 -9.54 -4.99
CA GLU A 122 -17.72 -10.24 -5.10
C GLU A 122 -17.68 -11.42 -6.10
N ARG A 123 -16.83 -11.33 -7.13
CA ARG A 123 -16.64 -12.38 -8.14
C ARG A 123 -15.63 -13.45 -7.72
N MET A 124 -14.91 -13.27 -6.61
CA MET A 124 -14.01 -14.28 -6.08
C MET A 124 -14.85 -15.49 -5.63
N PRO A 125 -14.61 -16.70 -6.15
CA PRO A 125 -15.29 -17.88 -5.62
C PRO A 125 -14.98 -17.99 -4.12
N PRO A 126 -15.95 -18.43 -3.29
CA PRO A 126 -15.71 -18.58 -1.86
C PRO A 126 -14.47 -19.47 -1.65
N PRO A 127 -13.65 -19.21 -0.62
CA PRO A 127 -12.48 -20.04 -0.35
C PRO A 127 -12.93 -21.51 -0.25
N PRO A 128 -12.12 -22.46 -0.75
CA PRO A 128 -12.48 -23.87 -0.72
C PRO A 128 -12.87 -24.25 0.70
N ARG A 129 -14.02 -24.92 0.86
CA ARG A 129 -14.48 -25.39 2.17
C ARG A 129 -13.36 -26.24 2.79
N PRO A 130 -13.07 -26.09 4.09
CA PRO A 130 -12.11 -26.96 4.76
C PRO A 130 -12.50 -28.42 4.51
N ARG A 131 -11.51 -29.28 4.26
CA ARG A 131 -11.75 -30.71 4.10
C ARG A 131 -12.49 -31.24 5.35
N PRO A 132 -13.54 -32.08 5.21
CA PRO A 132 -14.33 -32.59 6.34
C PRO A 132 -13.50 -33.37 7.37
N ASP A 133 -12.29 -33.74 7.00
CA ASP A 133 -11.33 -34.59 7.68
C ASP A 133 -10.23 -33.82 8.43
N GLY A 134 -10.31 -32.48 8.51
CA GLY A 134 -9.44 -31.67 9.39
C GLY A 134 -7.96 -31.62 8.99
N VAL A 135 -7.60 -32.13 7.81
CA VAL A 135 -6.22 -32.15 7.32
C VAL A 135 -5.88 -30.80 6.67
N PRO A 136 -4.84 -30.07 7.14
CA PRO A 136 -4.41 -28.82 6.50
C PRO A 136 -3.92 -29.07 5.06
N PHE A 137 -3.94 -27.99 4.25
CA PHE A 137 -3.42 -27.99 2.88
C PHE A 137 -1.92 -28.22 2.83
#